data_AF-A0A0A9A4Q2-F1
#
_entry.id   AF-A0A0A9A4Q2-F1
#
_cell.length_a   1.000
_cell.length_b   1.000
_cell.length_c   1.000
_cell.angle_alpha   90.00
_cell.angle_beta   90.00
_cell.angle_gamma   90.00
#
_symmetry.space_group_name_H-M   'P 1'
#
loop_
_entity.id
_entity.type
_entity.pdbx_description
1 polymer ?
#
loop_
_entity_poly.entity_id
_entity_poly.type
_entity_poly.pdbx_seq_one_letter_code
_entity_poly.pdbx_strand_id
1 'polypeptide(L)'
;MGSTGGQSYAADIDSIREAQARIAPYVHRTPVLSSTSIDAIVGKQLFFKCECFQKAGAFKIRGASNSIFALDDEQASKGVVTHSSGNHAAAVALAAKLRGIPAHIVIPRNAPACKVDNVKRYGGHIIWSDASIESRQSVAKRVQEETGAILIHPFNNKYTIRCVLAMQSFCCCC
;
A
#
# COMPACT_ATOMS: atom_id res chain seq x y z
N MET A 1 -7.77 -42.46 1.16
CA MET A 1 -6.42 -41.89 1.32
C MET A 1 -6.10 -41.10 0.06
N GLY A 2 -5.71 -39.84 0.20
CA GLY A 2 -5.35 -38.97 -0.93
C GLY A 2 -6.03 -37.60 -0.87
N SER A 3 -5.86 -36.84 0.21
CA SER A 3 -6.15 -35.41 0.20
C SER A 3 -5.17 -34.73 -0.75
N THR A 4 -5.65 -34.26 -1.90
CA THR A 4 -4.93 -33.28 -2.71
C THR A 4 -4.87 -31.99 -1.88
N GLY A 5 -3.75 -31.79 -1.18
CA GLY A 5 -3.44 -30.52 -0.54
C GLY A 5 -3.29 -29.46 -1.63
N GLY A 6 -4.39 -28.81 -2.00
CA GLY A 6 -4.37 -27.68 -2.93
C GLY A 6 -3.46 -26.61 -2.37
N GLN A 7 -2.44 -26.22 -3.14
CA GLN A 7 -1.62 -25.06 -2.78
C GLN A 7 -2.53 -23.83 -2.71
N SER A 8 -2.77 -23.33 -1.50
CA SER A 8 -3.48 -22.08 -1.27
C SER A 8 -2.47 -20.94 -1.44
N TYR A 9 -2.54 -20.26 -2.58
CA TYR A 9 -1.75 -19.04 -2.81
C TYR A 9 -2.36 -17.86 -2.04
N ALA A 10 -1.54 -16.88 -1.66
CA ALA A 10 -1.99 -15.69 -0.92
C ALA A 10 -2.99 -14.81 -1.70
N ALA A 11 -3.07 -14.99 -3.02
CA ALA A 11 -3.99 -14.32 -3.92
C ALA A 11 -4.36 -15.23 -5.09
N ASP A 12 -5.59 -15.07 -5.57
CA ASP A 12 -6.15 -15.66 -6.79
C ASP A 12 -6.74 -14.53 -7.66
N ILE A 13 -7.19 -14.86 -8.87
CA ILE A 13 -7.70 -13.85 -9.81
C ILE A 13 -8.95 -13.12 -9.28
N ASP A 14 -9.81 -13.81 -8.54
CA ASP A 14 -11.05 -13.22 -8.04
C ASP A 14 -10.80 -12.26 -6.89
N SER A 15 -9.92 -12.61 -5.95
CA SER A 15 -9.49 -11.71 -4.88
C SER A 15 -8.72 -10.50 -5.41
N ILE A 16 -8.08 -10.59 -6.58
CA ILE A 16 -7.48 -9.44 -7.29
C ILE A 16 -8.59 -8.54 -7.87
N ARG A 17 -9.63 -9.12 -8.48
CA ARG A 17 -10.79 -8.37 -9.02
C ARG A 17 -11.57 -7.67 -7.92
N GLU A 18 -11.82 -8.34 -6.81
CA GLU A 18 -12.44 -7.74 -5.62
C GLU A 18 -11.62 -6.55 -5.11
N ALA A 19 -10.30 -6.73 -5.03
CA ALA A 19 -9.40 -5.66 -4.62
C ALA A 19 -9.45 -4.48 -5.60
N GLN A 20 -9.51 -4.74 -6.91
CA GLN A 20 -9.65 -3.70 -7.92
C GLN A 20 -10.96 -2.92 -7.76
N ALA A 21 -12.09 -3.61 -7.59
CA ALA A 21 -13.39 -2.97 -7.37
C ALA A 21 -13.37 -2.09 -6.11
N ARG A 22 -12.81 -2.60 -5.00
CA ARG A 22 -12.71 -1.89 -3.72
C ARG A 22 -11.90 -0.59 -3.83
N ILE A 23 -10.79 -0.59 -4.58
CA ILE A 23 -9.90 0.58 -4.64
C ILE A 23 -10.19 1.54 -5.79
N ALA A 24 -11.00 1.15 -6.77
CA ALA A 24 -11.21 1.92 -8.01
C ALA A 24 -11.58 3.40 -7.78
N PRO A 25 -12.42 3.78 -6.80
CA PRO A 25 -12.74 5.18 -6.54
C PRO A 25 -11.56 6.01 -5.99
N TYR A 26 -10.56 5.33 -5.43
CA TYR A 26 -9.52 5.95 -4.61
C TYR A 26 -8.17 6.04 -5.31
N VAL A 27 -7.96 5.36 -6.45
CA VAL A 27 -6.67 5.29 -7.15
C VAL A 27 -6.77 5.74 -8.60
N HIS A 28 -5.65 6.17 -9.19
CA HIS A 28 -5.57 6.46 -10.62
C HIS A 28 -5.43 5.19 -11.45
N ARG A 29 -6.07 5.17 -12.62
CA ARG A 29 -5.65 4.31 -13.73
C ARG A 29 -4.45 4.96 -14.41
N THR A 30 -3.26 4.57 -13.96
CA THR A 30 -1.98 5.12 -14.44
C THR A 30 -1.75 4.77 -15.92
N PRO A 31 -1.10 5.65 -16.68
CA PRO A 31 -0.84 5.41 -18.09
C PRO A 31 0.16 4.27 -18.29
N VAL A 32 0.15 3.73 -19.50
CA VAL A 32 1.21 2.89 -20.03
C VAL A 32 1.92 3.72 -21.09
N LEU A 33 3.22 3.95 -20.91
CA LEU A 33 4.04 4.69 -21.86
C LEU A 33 4.93 3.72 -22.64
N SER A 34 5.40 4.14 -23.79
CA SER A 34 6.43 3.46 -24.59
C SER A 34 7.52 4.46 -24.99
N SER A 35 8.65 3.97 -25.49
CA SER A 35 9.74 4.82 -25.94
C SER A 35 10.45 4.19 -27.14
N THR A 36 10.29 4.80 -28.31
CA THR A 36 10.92 4.32 -29.56
C THR A 36 12.44 4.27 -29.46
N SER A 37 13.06 5.20 -28.73
CA SER A 37 14.51 5.21 -28.49
C SER A 37 14.96 4.01 -27.65
N ILE A 38 14.22 3.65 -26.59
CA ILE A 38 14.56 2.48 -25.77
C ILE A 38 14.25 1.19 -26.54
N ASP A 39 13.15 1.15 -27.28
CA ASP A 39 12.78 -0.01 -28.10
C ASP A 39 13.88 -0.35 -29.12
N ALA A 40 14.48 0.67 -29.74
CA ALA A 40 15.60 0.50 -30.66
C ALA A 40 16.87 -0.05 -30.00
N ILE A 41 17.17 0.39 -28.76
CA ILE A 41 18.33 -0.10 -27.99
C ILE A 41 18.15 -1.59 -27.63
N VAL A 42 16.93 -1.99 -27.26
CA VAL A 42 16.63 -3.35 -26.78
C VAL A 42 16.23 -4.30 -27.93
N GLY A 43 15.87 -3.76 -29.09
CA GLY A 43 15.36 -4.53 -30.23
C GLY A 43 13.97 -5.12 -30.00
N LYS A 44 13.18 -4.55 -29.06
CA LYS A 44 11.84 -5.01 -28.67
C LYS A 44 10.96 -3.84 -28.26
N GLN A 45 9.64 -4.00 -28.33
CA GLN A 45 8.69 -3.02 -27.79
C GLN A 45 8.58 -3.16 -26.26
N LEU A 46 8.83 -2.07 -25.54
CA LEU A 46 8.68 -2.00 -24.08
C LEU A 46 7.50 -1.11 -23.67
N PHE A 47 6.83 -1.56 -22.62
CA PHE A 47 5.70 -0.86 -22.02
C PHE A 47 5.99 -0.54 -20.56
N PHE A 48 5.87 0.73 -20.20
CA PHE A 48 6.15 1.24 -18.85
C PHE A 48 4.85 1.54 -18.13
N LYS A 49 4.56 0.77 -17.08
CA LYS A 49 3.44 1.07 -16.19
C LYS A 49 3.83 2.15 -15.18
N CYS A 50 3.39 3.38 -15.40
CA CYS A 50 3.88 4.56 -14.69
C CYS A 50 3.21 4.79 -13.32
N GLU A 51 3.50 3.92 -12.35
CA GLU A 51 2.99 4.07 -10.97
C GLU A 51 3.62 5.25 -10.19
N CYS A 52 4.63 5.93 -10.76
CA CYS A 52 5.09 7.22 -10.24
C CYS A 52 4.00 8.33 -10.35
N PHE A 53 3.02 8.17 -11.25
CA PHE A 53 1.87 9.08 -11.39
C PHE A 53 0.65 8.68 -10.55
N GLN A 54 0.80 7.63 -9.73
CA GLN A 54 -0.23 7.23 -8.80
C GLN A 54 -0.35 8.25 -7.66
N LYS A 55 -1.50 8.31 -6.99
CA LYS A 55 -1.67 9.08 -5.74
C LYS A 55 -0.60 8.69 -4.72
N ALA A 56 -0.16 9.66 -3.92
CA ALA A 56 1.01 9.55 -3.05
C ALA A 56 2.33 9.21 -3.76
N GLY A 57 2.40 9.36 -5.10
CA GLY A 57 3.61 9.24 -5.90
C GLY A 57 4.13 7.81 -6.09
N ALA A 58 3.35 6.80 -5.72
CA ALA A 58 3.76 5.40 -5.81
C ALA A 58 2.58 4.43 -5.81
N PHE A 59 2.86 3.20 -6.26
CA PHE A 59 1.88 2.11 -6.29
C PHE A 59 1.31 1.70 -4.92
N LYS A 60 1.98 2.10 -3.82
CA LYS A 60 1.66 1.67 -2.44
C LYS A 60 0.26 2.06 -1.99
N ILE A 61 -0.33 3.12 -2.56
CA ILE A 61 -1.72 3.50 -2.25
C ILE A 61 -2.70 2.39 -2.60
N ARG A 62 -2.44 1.57 -3.63
CA ARG A 62 -3.32 0.46 -4.01
C ARG A 62 -3.48 -0.54 -2.87
N GLY A 63 -2.36 -1.05 -2.35
CA GLY A 63 -2.36 -2.01 -1.25
C GLY A 63 -2.83 -1.40 0.07
N ALA A 64 -2.46 -0.14 0.35
CA ALA A 64 -2.91 0.57 1.53
C ALA A 64 -4.44 0.78 1.52
N SER A 65 -4.99 1.33 0.44
CA SER A 65 -6.44 1.48 0.26
C SER A 65 -7.14 0.14 0.35
N ASN A 66 -6.63 -0.91 -0.30
CA ASN A 66 -7.29 -2.22 -0.23
C ASN A 66 -7.35 -2.78 1.19
N SER A 67 -6.24 -2.69 1.92
CA SER A 67 -6.17 -3.16 3.30
C SER A 67 -7.08 -2.34 4.20
N ILE A 68 -7.05 -1.02 4.05
CA ILE A 68 -7.82 -0.10 4.88
C ILE A 68 -9.31 -0.23 4.59
N PHE A 69 -9.76 -0.22 3.34
CA PHE A 69 -11.17 -0.34 2.97
C PHE A 69 -11.73 -1.77 3.09
N ALA A 70 -10.88 -2.78 3.37
CA ALA A 70 -11.33 -4.14 3.67
C ALA A 70 -11.63 -4.36 5.16
N LEU A 71 -11.26 -3.43 6.04
CA LEU A 71 -11.63 -3.50 7.46
C LEU A 71 -13.15 -3.32 7.61
N ASP A 72 -13.76 -4.01 8.55
CA ASP A 72 -15.11 -3.66 9.00
C ASP A 72 -15.09 -2.31 9.75
N ASP A 73 -16.26 -1.76 10.03
CA ASP A 73 -16.37 -0.43 10.64
C ASP A 73 -15.92 -0.41 12.11
N GLU A 74 -16.04 -1.54 12.82
CA GLU A 74 -15.55 -1.66 14.19
C GLU A 74 -14.01 -1.56 14.22
N GLN A 75 -13.35 -2.32 13.36
CA GLN A 75 -11.89 -2.29 13.18
C GLN A 75 -11.42 -0.92 12.68
N ALA A 76 -12.13 -0.34 11.71
CA ALA A 76 -11.76 0.94 11.14
C ALA A 76 -11.91 2.09 12.15
N SER A 77 -12.89 2.03 13.06
CA SER A 77 -13.09 3.03 14.11
C SER A 77 -11.91 3.12 15.08
N LYS A 78 -11.18 2.02 15.28
CA LYS A 78 -9.95 1.95 16.10
C LYS A 78 -8.74 2.59 15.40
N GLY A 79 -8.87 2.95 14.12
CA GLY A 79 -7.81 3.52 13.31
C GLY A 79 -6.79 2.49 12.82
N VAL A 80 -5.72 2.98 12.20
CA VAL A 80 -4.65 2.15 11.65
C VAL A 80 -3.28 2.61 12.08
N VAL A 81 -2.35 1.66 12.17
CA VAL A 81 -0.94 1.92 12.46
C VAL A 81 -0.05 1.33 11.38
N THR A 82 1.07 1.99 11.07
CA THR A 82 2.13 1.40 10.25
C THR A 82 3.49 1.89 10.72
N HIS A 83 4.53 1.09 10.46
CA HIS A 83 5.91 1.55 10.56
C HIS A 83 6.55 1.66 9.17
N SER A 84 6.79 2.89 8.70
CA SER A 84 7.47 3.13 7.43
C SER A 84 7.95 4.58 7.37
N SER A 85 9.11 4.79 6.75
CA SER A 85 9.68 6.13 6.56
C SER A 85 9.42 6.73 5.17
N GLY A 86 8.58 6.12 4.32
CA GLY A 86 8.44 6.53 2.92
C GLY A 86 7.09 6.28 2.26
N ASN A 87 7.07 5.79 1.02
CA ASN A 87 5.87 5.73 0.19
C ASN A 87 4.69 4.99 0.84
N HIS A 88 4.97 3.94 1.64
CA HIS A 88 3.93 3.23 2.37
C HIS A 88 3.31 4.09 3.48
N ALA A 89 4.11 4.89 4.18
CA ALA A 89 3.63 5.83 5.20
C ALA A 89 2.65 6.85 4.61
N ALA A 90 3.03 7.47 3.49
CA ALA A 90 2.19 8.41 2.78
C ALA A 90 0.92 7.75 2.21
N ALA A 91 1.05 6.52 1.69
CA ALA A 91 -0.08 5.76 1.18
C ALA A 91 -1.10 5.40 2.27
N VAL A 92 -0.64 4.93 3.44
CA VAL A 92 -1.51 4.62 4.58
C VAL A 92 -2.19 5.88 5.11
N ALA A 93 -1.44 6.97 5.27
CA ALA A 93 -2.01 8.25 5.71
C ALA A 93 -3.09 8.75 4.73
N LEU A 94 -2.83 8.70 3.42
CA LEU A 94 -3.81 9.09 2.41
C LEU A 94 -5.04 8.18 2.41
N ALA A 95 -4.86 6.86 2.45
CA ALA A 95 -5.98 5.91 2.46
C ALA A 95 -6.85 6.04 3.72
N ALA A 96 -6.24 6.25 4.88
CA ALA A 96 -6.97 6.49 6.13
C ALA A 96 -7.75 7.80 6.09
N LYS A 97 -7.14 8.89 5.57
CA LYS A 97 -7.83 10.16 5.33
C LYS A 97 -9.04 9.99 4.41
N LEU A 98 -8.90 9.21 3.32
CA LEU A 98 -10.00 8.95 2.40
C LEU A 98 -11.13 8.13 3.04
N ARG A 99 -10.81 7.21 3.97
CA ARG A 99 -11.82 6.47 4.73
C ARG A 99 -12.41 7.28 5.91
N GLY A 100 -11.72 8.33 6.35
CA GLY A 100 -12.14 9.15 7.50
C GLY A 100 -11.74 8.56 8.86
N ILE A 101 -10.64 7.81 8.93
CA ILE A 101 -10.18 7.16 10.17
C ILE A 101 -8.78 7.65 10.61
N PRO A 102 -8.43 7.54 11.91
CA PRO A 102 -7.10 7.90 12.39
C PRO A 102 -6.00 7.03 11.78
N ALA A 103 -4.85 7.66 11.48
CA ALA A 103 -3.65 6.95 11.03
C ALA A 103 -2.43 7.31 11.88
N HIS A 104 -1.89 6.31 12.57
CA HIS A 104 -0.66 6.39 13.36
C HIS A 104 0.53 5.91 12.54
N ILE A 105 1.48 6.80 12.29
CA ILE A 105 2.59 6.56 11.37
C ILE A 105 3.90 6.60 12.15
N VAL A 106 4.48 5.43 12.39
CA VAL A 106 5.78 5.29 13.06
C VAL A 106 6.90 5.54 12.05
N ILE A 107 7.67 6.61 12.28
CA ILE A 107 8.74 7.10 11.41
C ILE A 107 10.04 7.20 12.23
N PRO A 108 11.19 6.69 11.70
CA PRO A 108 12.47 6.87 12.35
C PRO A 108 12.94 8.33 12.26
N ARG A 109 13.62 8.82 13.29
CA ARG A 109 14.08 10.23 13.38
C ARG A 109 14.98 10.69 12.23
N ASN A 110 15.68 9.76 11.56
CA ASN A 110 16.54 10.05 10.42
C ASN A 110 15.81 10.04 9.06
N ALA A 111 14.48 9.98 9.05
CA ALA A 111 13.71 9.97 7.80
C ALA A 111 13.86 11.31 7.05
N PRO A 112 13.98 11.28 5.71
CA PRO A 112 14.02 12.50 4.90
C PRO A 112 12.79 13.38 5.12
N ALA A 113 13.00 14.69 5.29
CA ALA A 113 11.94 15.66 5.58
C ALA A 113 10.79 15.60 4.56
N CYS A 114 11.10 15.46 3.26
CA CYS A 114 10.09 15.35 2.22
C CYS A 114 9.11 14.18 2.41
N LYS A 115 9.56 13.07 3.02
CA LYS A 115 8.71 11.90 3.30
C LYS A 115 7.85 12.12 4.54
N VAL A 116 8.38 12.82 5.54
CA VAL A 116 7.64 13.26 6.74
C VAL A 116 6.53 14.23 6.33
N ASP A 117 6.82 15.20 5.48
CA ASP A 117 5.87 16.21 5.04
C ASP A 117 4.71 15.62 4.22
N ASN A 118 4.98 14.59 3.42
CA ASN A 118 3.92 13.84 2.73
C ASN A 118 2.93 13.21 3.73
N VAL A 119 3.41 12.66 4.85
CA VAL A 119 2.54 12.09 5.88
C VAL A 119 1.71 13.18 6.56
N LYS A 120 2.33 14.30 6.92
CA LYS A 120 1.63 15.46 7.51
C LYS A 120 0.55 16.01 6.58
N ARG A 121 0.86 16.14 5.28
CA ARG A 121 -0.09 16.61 4.26
C ARG A 121 -1.35 15.75 4.18
N TYR A 122 -1.22 14.45 4.43
CA TYR A 122 -2.34 13.53 4.45
C TYR A 122 -2.95 13.34 5.84
N GLY A 123 -2.53 14.11 6.85
CA GLY A 123 -3.12 14.08 8.19
C GLY A 123 -2.70 12.88 9.05
N GLY A 124 -1.60 12.20 8.71
CA GLY A 124 -1.09 11.11 9.53
C GLY A 124 -0.48 11.62 10.84
N HIS A 125 -0.79 10.98 11.95
CA HIS A 125 -0.20 11.22 13.26
C HIS A 125 1.20 10.62 13.32
N ILE A 126 2.22 11.47 13.33
CA ILE A 126 3.61 11.02 13.31
C ILE A 126 4.07 10.62 14.70
N ILE A 127 4.61 9.42 14.81
CA ILE A 127 5.18 8.85 16.03
C ILE A 127 6.64 8.52 15.74
N TRP A 128 7.54 9.11 16.53
CA TRP A 128 8.97 8.95 16.29
C TRP A 128 9.51 7.65 16.90
N SER A 129 10.39 6.97 16.16
CA SER A 129 11.19 5.84 16.64
C SER A 129 12.68 6.07 16.36
N ASP A 130 13.51 5.16 16.87
CA ASP A 130 14.90 5.09 16.42
C ASP A 130 14.99 4.46 15.03
N ALA A 131 16.18 4.52 14.42
CA ALA A 131 16.41 4.02 13.07
C ALA A 131 16.36 2.49 12.95
N SER A 132 16.56 1.77 14.06
CA SER A 132 16.56 0.31 14.06
C SER A 132 15.20 -0.25 13.65
N ILE A 133 15.20 -1.44 13.02
CA ILE A 133 13.97 -2.12 12.64
C ILE A 133 13.19 -2.53 13.90
N GLU A 134 13.90 -3.01 14.90
CA GLU A 134 13.34 -3.41 16.20
C GLU A 134 12.63 -2.26 16.90
N SER A 135 13.24 -1.07 16.98
CA SER A 135 12.61 0.12 17.58
C SER A 135 11.34 0.52 16.83
N ARG A 136 11.35 0.48 15.49
CA ARG A 136 10.15 0.75 14.68
C ARG A 136 9.01 -0.23 14.96
N GLN A 137 9.33 -1.52 15.06
CA GLN A 137 8.34 -2.56 15.31
C GLN A 137 7.81 -2.50 16.74
N SER A 138 8.68 -2.28 17.74
CA SER A 138 8.27 -2.17 19.13
C SER A 138 7.39 -0.94 19.37
N VAL A 139 7.73 0.21 18.79
CA VAL A 139 6.91 1.42 18.86
C VAL A 139 5.56 1.20 18.15
N ALA A 140 5.53 0.57 16.98
CA ALA A 140 4.27 0.26 16.30
C ALA A 140 3.38 -0.69 17.11
N LYS A 141 3.98 -1.72 17.73
CA LYS A 141 3.26 -2.66 18.60
C LYS A 141 2.67 -1.95 19.82
N ARG A 142 3.44 -1.08 20.47
CA ARG A 142 2.96 -0.28 21.61
C ARG A 142 1.77 0.60 21.22
N VAL A 143 1.85 1.27 20.08
CA VAL A 143 0.74 2.11 19.58
C VAL A 143 -0.49 1.27 19.29
N GLN A 144 -0.32 0.08 18.71
CA GLN A 144 -1.40 -0.88 18.48
C GLN A 144 -2.07 -1.32 19.80
N GLU A 145 -1.28 -1.59 20.85
CA GLU A 145 -1.78 -1.96 22.18
C GLU A 145 -2.52 -0.80 22.87
N GLU A 146 -2.02 0.43 22.72
CA GLU A 146 -2.61 1.63 23.34
C GLU A 146 -3.90 2.09 22.65
N THR A 147 -4.00 1.96 21.32
CA THR A 147 -5.11 2.51 20.52
C THR A 147 -6.10 1.46 20.03
N GLY A 148 -5.70 0.19 19.97
CA GLY A 148 -6.43 -0.86 19.26
C GLY A 148 -6.33 -0.77 17.73
N ALA A 149 -5.51 0.13 17.19
CA ALA A 149 -5.38 0.36 15.76
C ALA A 149 -4.86 -0.88 15.00
N ILE A 150 -5.36 -1.10 13.79
CA ILE A 150 -4.94 -2.24 12.98
C ILE A 150 -3.60 -1.96 12.27
N LEU A 151 -2.63 -2.87 12.42
CA LEU A 151 -1.35 -2.76 11.74
C LEU A 151 -1.49 -3.04 10.24
N ILE A 152 -1.21 -2.04 9.42
CA ILE A 152 -1.16 -2.17 7.96
C ILE A 152 0.28 -2.45 7.53
N HIS A 153 0.61 -3.73 7.41
CA HIS A 153 1.95 -4.14 7.02
C HIS A 153 2.32 -3.66 5.60
N PRO A 154 3.55 -3.14 5.39
CA PRO A 154 4.00 -2.60 4.10
C PRO A 154 4.07 -3.56 2.90
N PHE A 155 3.97 -4.88 3.13
CA PHE A 155 4.13 -5.90 2.09
C PHE A 155 3.54 -7.26 2.50
N ASN A 156 3.67 -7.67 3.77
CA ASN A 156 3.19 -8.97 4.25
C ASN A 156 1.75 -8.90 4.76
N ASN A 157 0.81 -8.57 3.87
CA ASN A 157 -0.63 -8.63 4.14
C ASN A 157 -1.32 -9.14 2.87
N LYS A 158 -2.22 -10.12 3.02
CA LYS A 158 -3.03 -10.68 1.92
C LYS A 158 -3.68 -9.59 1.06
N TYR A 159 -4.19 -8.53 1.69
CA TYR A 159 -4.81 -7.40 0.98
C TYR A 159 -3.79 -6.54 0.23
N THR A 160 -2.60 -6.33 0.79
CA THR A 160 -1.52 -5.61 0.10
C THR A 160 -1.07 -6.36 -1.15
N ILE A 161 -0.92 -7.69 -1.08
CA ILE A 161 -0.44 -8.55 -2.17
C ILE A 161 -1.47 -8.60 -3.31
N ARG A 162 -2.76 -8.78 -2.98
CA ARG A 162 -3.86 -8.86 -3.98
C ARG A 162 -3.94 -7.64 -4.89
N CYS A 163 -3.50 -6.46 -4.45
CA CYS A 163 -3.47 -5.26 -5.30
C CYS A 163 -2.24 -5.12 -6.19
N VAL A 164 -1.12 -5.74 -5.84
CA VAL A 164 0.10 -5.66 -6.65
C VAL A 164 -0.07 -6.38 -7.98
N LEU A 165 -0.82 -7.47 -7.97
CA LEU A 165 -1.11 -8.28 -9.16
C LEU A 165 -2.20 -7.66 -10.07
N ALA A 166 -3.12 -6.86 -9.50
CA ALA A 166 -4.12 -6.11 -10.27
C ALA A 166 -3.53 -5.08 -11.25
N MET A 167 -2.23 -4.76 -11.11
CA MET A 167 -1.55 -3.77 -11.94
C MET A 167 -1.30 -4.26 -13.38
N GLN A 168 -1.35 -5.57 -13.62
CA GLN A 168 -1.03 -6.19 -14.92
C GLN A 168 -2.27 -6.54 -15.77
N SER A 169 -3.46 -6.64 -15.16
CA SER A 169 -4.67 -7.14 -15.85
C SER A 169 -5.23 -6.21 -16.94
N PHE A 170 -4.65 -5.03 -17.17
CA PHE A 170 -5.07 -4.11 -18.23
C PHE A 170 -4.16 -4.12 -19.46
N CYS A 171 -3.14 -4.98 -19.52
CA CYS A 171 -2.29 -5.12 -20.69
C CYS A 171 -2.83 -6.11 -21.74
N CYS A 172 -3.86 -6.90 -21.42
CA CYS A 172 -4.47 -7.90 -22.32
C CYS A 172 -5.86 -7.52 -22.86
N CYS A 173 -6.09 -6.23 -23.15
CA CYS A 173 -7.19 -5.83 -24.03
C CYS A 173 -6.62 -5.08 -25.23
N CYS A 174 -5.91 -5.86 -26.06
CA CYS A 174 -5.83 -5.69 -27.51
C CYS A 174 -6.25 -7.04 -28.11
#